data_AF-A0A8T3TEJ1-F1
#
_entry.id   AF-A0A8T3TEJ1-F1
#
_cell.length_a   1.000
_cell.length_b   1.000
_cell.length_c   1.000
_cell.angle_alpha   90.00
_cell.angle_beta   90.00
_cell.angle_gamma   90.00
#
_symmetry.space_group_name_H-M   'P 1'
#
loop_
_entity.id
_entity.type
_entity.pdbx_description
1 polymer ?
#
loop_
_entity_poly.entity_id
_entity_poly.type
_entity_poly.pdbx_seq_one_letter_code
_entity_poly.pdbx_strand_id
1 'polypeptide(L)' 'VAGPQPLTRDIRTLVDSHITPLFWAVIEATEEAILNAMLAAETMVGRDGNTAHALPPDRLREVMARYRPPP' A
#
# COMPACT_ATOMS: atom_id res chain seq x y z
N VAL A 1 -12.60 36.18 -2.23
CA VAL A 1 -11.29 36.57 -1.66
C VAL A 1 -11.25 36.04 -0.24
N ALA A 2 -10.28 35.20 0.10
CA ALA A 2 -10.19 34.64 1.46
C ALA A 2 -10.06 35.78 2.49
N GLY A 3 -10.82 35.70 3.59
CA GLY A 3 -10.79 36.68 4.67
C GLY A 3 -9.43 36.75 5.37
N PRO A 4 -9.23 37.71 6.28
CA PRO A 4 -7.96 37.87 6.99
C PRO A 4 -7.60 36.57 7.71
N GLN A 5 -6.41 36.04 7.41
CA GLN A 5 -5.90 34.83 8.06
C GLN A 5 -5.55 35.15 9.52
N PRO A 6 -5.86 34.26 10.47
CA PRO A 6 -5.48 34.45 11.87
C PRO A 6 -3.95 34.49 12.04
N LEU A 7 -3.47 35.28 13.00
CA LEU A 7 -2.05 35.49 13.29
C LEU A 7 -1.37 34.25 13.88
N THR A 8 -2.10 33.42 14.63
CA THR A 8 -1.58 32.19 15.26
C THR A 8 -2.60 31.05 15.17
N ARG A 9 -2.15 29.81 15.36
CA ARG A 9 -2.98 28.60 15.43
C ARG A 9 -2.49 27.67 16.54
N ASP A 10 -3.43 27.10 17.28
CA ASP A 10 -3.16 25.99 18.20
C ASP A 10 -3.10 24.67 17.44
N ILE A 11 -2.08 23.86 17.72
CA ILE A 11 -1.93 22.52 17.16
C ILE A 11 -1.87 21.49 18.28
N ARG A 12 -2.47 20.32 18.03
CA ARG A 12 -2.29 19.12 18.85
C ARG A 12 -1.41 18.15 18.08
N THR A 13 -0.42 17.61 18.74
CA THR A 13 0.52 16.65 18.17
C THR A 13 0.52 15.37 19.01
N LEU A 14 0.87 14.26 18.38
CA LEU A 14 1.33 13.10 19.12
C LEU A 14 2.76 13.35 19.56
N VAL A 15 3.07 12.96 20.79
CA VAL A 15 4.47 12.92 21.24
C VAL A 15 5.17 11.75 20.55
N ASP A 16 6.44 11.93 20.20
CA ASP A 16 7.20 11.01 19.35
C ASP A 16 7.14 9.54 19.81
N SER A 17 7.13 9.32 21.13
CA SER A 17 7.04 7.99 21.75
C SER A 17 5.76 7.21 21.39
N HIS A 18 4.71 7.90 20.94
CA HIS A 18 3.43 7.32 20.55
C HIS A 18 3.26 7.19 19.03
N ILE A 19 4.26 7.60 18.23
CA ILE A 19 4.18 7.54 16.76
C ILE A 19 4.65 6.18 16.22
N THR A 20 5.47 5.43 16.96
CA THR A 20 5.97 4.12 16.52
C THR A 20 4.87 3.15 16.03
N PRO A 21 3.70 3.02 16.70
CA PRO A 21 2.62 2.17 16.19
C PRO A 21 2.05 2.64 14.84
N LEU A 22 2.07 3.95 14.56
CA LEU A 22 1.65 4.49 13.27
C LEU A 22 2.64 4.15 12.16
N PHE A 23 3.94 4.11 12.45
CA PHE A 23 4.93 3.66 11.47
C PHE A 23 4.70 2.20 11.09
N TRP A 24 4.47 1.32 12.06
CA TRP A 24 4.12 -0.08 11.79
C TRP A 24 2.81 -0.21 11.00
N ALA A 25 1.77 0.51 11.40
CA ALA A 25 0.50 0.49 10.69
C ALA A 25 0.64 0.94 9.22
N VAL A 26 1.47 1.96 8.94
CA VAL A 26 1.72 2.40 7.56
C VAL A 26 2.54 1.39 6.77
N ILE A 27 3.51 0.72 7.41
CA ILE A 27 4.28 -0.37 6.77
C ILE A 27 3.31 -1.48 6.32
N GLU A 28 2.51 -2.00 7.24
CA GLU A 28 1.55 -3.09 6.95
C GLU A 28 0.51 -2.66 5.91
N ALA A 29 -0.07 -1.47 6.06
CA ALA A 29 -1.07 -0.96 5.13
C ALA A 29 -0.51 -0.76 3.72
N THR A 30 0.75 -0.32 3.60
CA THR A 30 1.40 -0.14 2.30
C THR A 30 1.73 -1.48 1.65
N GLU A 31 2.22 -2.44 2.44
CA GLU A 31 2.47 -3.81 1.96
C GLU A 31 1.18 -4.44 1.41
N GLU A 32 0.11 -4.42 2.19
CA GLU A 32 -1.18 -4.97 1.78
C GLU A 32 -1.80 -4.21 0.62
N ALA A 33 -1.64 -2.88 0.53
CA ALA A 33 -2.15 -2.10 -0.59
C ALA A 33 -1.49 -2.52 -1.92
N ILE A 34 -0.18 -2.78 -1.93
CA ILE A 34 0.54 -3.26 -3.11
C ILE A 34 0.05 -4.66 -3.49
N LEU A 35 -0.05 -5.56 -2.52
CA LEU A 35 -0.52 -6.94 -2.75
C LEU A 35 -1.96 -6.96 -3.29
N ASN A 36 -2.85 -6.16 -2.70
CA ASN A 36 -4.23 -6.04 -3.16
C ASN A 36 -4.32 -5.50 -4.59
N ALA A 37 -3.52 -4.49 -4.94
CA ALA A 37 -3.48 -3.96 -6.30
C ALA A 37 -3.05 -5.00 -7.33
N MET A 38 -2.03 -5.81 -7.01
CA MET A 38 -1.54 -6.87 -7.91
C MET A 38 -2.55 -8.02 -8.07
N LEU A 39 -3.23 -8.40 -6.98
CA LEU A 39 -4.20 -9.49 -6.98
C LEU A 39 -5.55 -9.09 -7.61
N ALA A 40 -5.92 -7.81 -7.54
CA ALA A 40 -7.13 -7.29 -8.17
C ALA A 40 -6.93 -6.90 -9.65
N ALA A 41 -5.69 -6.80 -10.12
CA ALA A 41 -5.39 -6.42 -11.49
C ALA A 41 -5.89 -7.46 -12.51
N GLU A 42 -6.43 -6.99 -13.62
CA GLU A 42 -6.84 -7.81 -14.75
C GLU A 42 -5.79 -7.77 -15.86
N THR A 43 -5.73 -8.82 -16.68
CA THR A 43 -4.85 -8.82 -17.86
C THR A 43 -5.37 -7.79 -18.85
N MET A 44 -4.50 -6.89 -19.32
CA MET A 44 -4.87 -5.84 -20.25
C MET A 44 -3.86 -5.67 -21.39
N VAL A 45 -4.36 -5.22 -22.55
CA VAL A 45 -3.54 -4.81 -23.68
C VAL A 45 -3.51 -3.29 -23.73
N GLY A 46 -2.31 -2.73 -23.61
CA GLY A 46 -2.05 -1.30 -23.65
C GLY A 46 -1.68 -0.80 -25.05
N ARG A 47 -1.06 0.38 -25.07
CA ARG A 47 -0.56 1.01 -26.29
C ARG A 47 0.42 0.09 -27.02
N ASP A 48 0.38 0.15 -28.35
CA ASP A 48 1.28 -0.59 -29.26
C ASP A 48 1.19 -2.13 -29.10
N GLY A 49 0.08 -2.64 -28.54
CA GLY A 49 -0.15 -4.08 -28.37
C GLY A 49 0.54 -4.70 -27.15
N ASN A 50 1.17 -3.89 -26.29
CA ASN A 50 1.85 -4.40 -25.10
C ASN A 50 0.85 -5.01 -24.12
N THR A 51 1.05 -6.29 -23.78
CA THR A 51 0.16 -7.00 -22.84
C THR A 51 0.76 -7.01 -21.44
N ALA A 52 0.00 -6.53 -20.46
CA ALA A 52 0.30 -6.67 -19.04
C ALA A 52 -0.60 -7.78 -18.47
N HIS A 53 0.01 -8.87 -18.00
CA HIS A 53 -0.72 -10.00 -17.45
C HIS A 53 -1.03 -9.82 -15.96
N ALA A 54 -2.25 -10.19 -15.57
CA ALA A 54 -2.64 -10.31 -14.17
C ALA A 54 -1.79 -11.36 -13.46
N LEU A 55 -1.59 -11.17 -12.15
CA LEU A 55 -0.90 -12.15 -11.31
C LEU A 55 -1.80 -13.38 -11.10
N PRO A 56 -1.42 -14.60 -11.54
CA PRO A 56 -2.24 -15.79 -11.33
C PRO A 56 -2.25 -16.25 -9.86
N PRO A 57 -3.40 -16.18 -9.14
CA PRO A 57 -3.43 -16.44 -7.70
C PRO A 57 -3.06 -17.88 -7.31
N ASP A 58 -3.45 -18.87 -8.11
CA ASP A 58 -3.17 -20.26 -7.81
C ASP A 58 -1.68 -20.59 -7.96
N ARG A 59 -1.02 -20.03 -8.98
CA ARG A 59 0.42 -20.14 -9.14
C ARG A 59 1.19 -19.44 -8.03
N LEU A 60 0.70 -18.27 -7.58
CA LEU A 60 1.28 -17.60 -6.42
C LEU A 60 1.24 -18.51 -5.18
N ARG A 61 0.09 -19.13 -4.90
CA ARG A 61 -0.07 -20.05 -3.76
C ARG A 61 0.87 -21.25 -3.87
N GLU A 62 1.02 -21.84 -5.06
CA GLU A 62 1.96 -22.94 -5.29
C GLU A 62 3.41 -22.55 -4.98
N VAL A 63 3.83 -21.37 -5.44
CA VAL A 63 5.19 -20.85 -5.21
C VAL A 63 5.40 -20.56 -3.72
N MET A 64 4.43 -19.91 -3.06
CA MET A 64 4.50 -19.66 -1.62
C MET A 64 4.58 -20.96 -0.82
N ALA A 65 3.76 -21.97 -1.14
CA ALA A 65 3.81 -23.26 -0.46
C ALA A 65 5.17 -23.96 -0.61
N ARG A 66 5.85 -23.76 -1.75
CA ARG A 66 7.16 -24.37 -2.02
C ARG A 66 8.33 -23.68 -1.31
N TYR A 67 8.28 -22.36 -1.17
CA TYR A 67 9.44 -21.57 -0.76
C TYR A 67 9.25 -20.73 0.51
N ARG A 68 8.06 -20.73 1.13
CA ARG A 68 7.85 -20.01 2.38
C ARG A 68 8.77 -20.58 3.46
N PRO A 69 9.66 -19.77 4.06
CA PRO A 69 10.44 -20.23 5.20
C PRO A 69 9.52 -20.57 6.38
N PRO A 70 9.90 -21.52 7.25
CA PRO A 70 9.15 -21.78 8.48
C PRO A 70 9.06 -20.52 9.35
N PRO A 71 8.01 -20.40 10.18
CA PRO A 71 7.84 -19.27 11.09
C PRO A 71 8.99 -19.13 12.09
#